data_AF-A0A0F9ECH0-F1
#
_entry.id   AF-A0A0F9ECH0-F1
#
_cell.length_a   1.000
_cell.length_b   1.000
_cell.length_c   1.000
_cell.angle_alpha   90.00
_cell.angle_beta   90.00
_cell.angle_gamma   90.00
#
_symmetry.space_group_name_H-M   'P 1'
#
loop_
_entity.id
_entity.type
_entity.pdbx_description
1 polymer ?
#
loop_
_entity_poly.entity_id
_entity_poly.type
_entity_poly.pdbx_seq_one_letter_code
_entity_poly.pdbx_strand_id
1 'polypeptide(L)'
;MARVVGRSLKRIPGLRSGRLPKEIPLAAAILDGGMVTDIDPADIKDNQASLLKNARVRRDKTTRRFGKSSYLPTKPDSNAVRRLFDFKLGETTFYRIRITAAGIHFTDGASWTALTGTFSGRPTDVATVLGTLVVANGIDRLRKLDLDAKTISDLGTIAPPSKYVTGFSERVVGA
;
A
#
# COMPACT_ATOMS: atom_id res chain seq x y z
N MET A 1 35.75 31.13 34.37
CA MET A 1 37.15 31.59 34.32
C MET A 1 38.08 30.38 34.32
N ALA A 2 38.85 30.19 33.25
CA ALA A 2 40.11 29.43 33.25
C ALA A 2 40.85 29.72 31.94
N ARG A 3 41.90 30.54 32.00
CA ARG A 3 42.78 30.86 30.87
C ARG A 3 43.90 29.82 30.86
N VAL A 4 43.85 28.88 29.91
CA VAL A 4 44.97 27.95 29.68
C VAL A 4 46.01 28.69 28.84
N VAL A 5 47.08 29.16 29.49
CA VAL A 5 48.27 29.68 28.81
C VAL A 5 49.07 28.49 28.32
N GLY A 6 48.76 28.04 27.11
CA GLY A 6 49.47 26.96 26.42
C GLY A 6 50.89 27.39 26.07
N ARG A 7 51.86 26.70 26.66
CA ARG A 7 53.31 26.71 26.41
C ARG A 7 53.59 26.81 24.90
N SER A 8 54.40 27.78 24.46
CA SER A 8 54.74 27.92 23.05
C SER A 8 55.41 26.64 22.53
N LEU A 9 54.78 26.01 21.53
CA LEU A 9 55.39 24.92 20.79
C LEU A 9 56.65 25.49 20.09
N LYS A 10 57.82 24.90 20.38
CA LYS A 10 59.08 25.22 19.68
C LYS A 10 58.82 25.17 18.17
N ARG A 11 58.97 26.32 17.50
CA ARG A 11 58.90 26.41 16.04
C ARG A 11 60.03 25.56 15.46
N ILE A 12 59.68 24.40 14.92
CA ILE A 12 60.62 23.58 14.13
C ILE A 12 60.87 24.34 12.82
N PRO A 13 62.11 24.72 12.49
CA PRO A 13 62.41 25.39 11.23
C PRO A 13 62.03 24.46 10.07
N GLY A 14 61.12 24.90 9.20
CA GLY A 14 60.66 24.15 8.03
C GLY A 14 59.20 23.71 8.04
N LEU A 15 58.49 23.78 9.18
CA LEU A 15 57.04 23.51 9.20
C LEU A 15 56.27 24.74 8.69
N ARG A 16 56.01 24.78 7.38
CA ARG A 16 54.99 25.68 6.82
C ARG A 16 53.66 25.33 7.48
N SER A 17 52.94 26.30 8.06
CA SER A 17 51.56 26.09 8.48
C SER A 17 50.78 25.61 7.26
N GLY A 18 50.40 24.34 7.22
CA GLY A 18 49.57 23.81 6.15
C GLY A 18 48.33 24.69 6.09
N ARG A 19 48.09 25.33 4.94
CA ARG A 19 46.78 25.94 4.69
C ARG A 19 45.77 24.82 4.86
N LEU A 20 44.87 24.96 5.84
CA LEU A 20 43.71 24.08 5.93
C LEU A 20 43.06 24.08 4.54
N PRO A 21 42.79 22.91 3.94
CA PRO A 21 42.18 22.85 2.62
C PRO A 21 40.86 23.62 2.70
N LYS A 22 40.76 24.72 1.95
CA LYS A 22 39.50 25.41 1.76
C LYS A 22 38.58 24.39 1.10
N GLU A 23 37.46 24.05 1.73
CA GLU A 23 36.47 23.18 1.13
C GLU A 23 36.00 23.84 -0.18
N ILE A 24 36.45 23.31 -1.31
CA ILE A 24 35.99 23.74 -2.63
C ILE A 24 34.76 22.87 -2.92
N PRO A 25 33.56 23.45 -3.06
CA PRO A 25 32.39 22.67 -3.46
C PRO A 25 32.69 22.03 -4.83
N LEU A 26 32.64 20.69 -4.90
CA LEU A 26 32.95 19.92 -6.11
C LEU A 26 31.99 20.22 -7.27
N ALA A 27 30.80 20.77 -6.95
CA ALA A 27 29.89 21.37 -7.90
C ALA A 27 29.05 22.42 -7.15
N ALA A 28 28.89 23.60 -7.74
CA ALA A 28 27.97 24.63 -7.27
C ALA A 28 26.96 24.90 -8.38
N ALA A 29 25.68 24.59 -8.14
CA ALA A 29 24.60 24.98 -9.03
C ALA A 29 24.02 26.31 -8.53
N ILE A 30 24.05 27.34 -9.38
CA ILE A 30 23.44 28.63 -9.09
C ILE A 30 22.00 28.57 -9.59
N LEU A 31 21.03 28.58 -8.67
CA LEU A 31 19.60 28.58 -8.96
C LEU A 31 19.06 30.01 -8.82
N ASP A 32 18.98 30.75 -9.92
CA ASP A 32 18.53 32.15 -9.96
C ASP A 32 17.27 32.37 -10.84
N GLY A 33 16.79 31.35 -11.54
CA GLY A 33 15.72 31.44 -12.53
C GLY A 33 14.28 31.21 -12.03
N GLY A 34 14.09 30.95 -10.73
CA GLY A 34 12.77 30.68 -10.14
C GLY A 34 12.16 29.33 -10.53
N MET A 35 10.88 29.11 -10.17
CA MET A 35 10.14 27.88 -10.49
C MET A 35 9.22 28.08 -11.69
N VAL A 36 9.30 27.18 -12.68
CA VAL A 36 8.49 27.23 -13.90
C VAL A 36 7.60 25.98 -13.97
N THR A 37 6.28 26.18 -14.09
CA THR A 37 5.28 25.08 -14.07
C THR A 37 4.52 24.90 -15.38
N ASP A 38 4.57 25.90 -16.27
CA ASP A 38 3.60 26.02 -17.38
C ASP A 38 4.26 25.99 -18.77
N ILE A 39 5.58 25.83 -18.82
CA ILE A 39 6.38 25.73 -20.06
C ILE A 39 6.73 24.26 -20.32
N ASP A 40 6.92 23.89 -21.60
CA ASP A 40 7.41 22.56 -21.97
C ASP A 40 8.72 22.24 -21.21
N PRO A 41 8.83 21.08 -20.55
CA PRO A 41 10.05 20.65 -19.87
C PRO A 41 11.33 20.71 -20.72
N ALA A 42 11.24 20.60 -22.05
CA ALA A 42 12.39 20.70 -22.95
C ALA A 42 12.96 22.14 -23.06
N ASP A 43 12.16 23.16 -22.72
CA ASP A 43 12.51 24.58 -22.85
C ASP A 43 12.93 25.22 -21.51
N ILE A 44 12.96 24.44 -20.42
CA ILE A 44 13.37 24.91 -19.10
C ILE A 44 14.89 25.00 -19.05
N LYS A 45 15.42 26.19 -18.71
CA LYS A 45 16.87 26.42 -18.60
C LYS A 45 17.43 25.77 -17.34
N ASP A 46 18.70 25.39 -17.37
CA ASP A 46 19.39 24.69 -16.25
C ASP A 46 19.37 25.46 -14.91
N ASN A 47 19.17 26.77 -14.96
CA ASN A 47 19.09 27.64 -13.78
C ASN A 47 17.66 27.80 -13.21
N GLN A 48 16.67 27.12 -13.81
CA GLN A 48 15.26 27.17 -13.43
C GLN A 48 14.82 25.86 -12.76
N ALA A 49 14.01 25.96 -11.71
CA ALA A 49 13.43 24.80 -11.05
C ALA A 49 12.16 24.35 -11.79
N SER A 50 12.07 23.06 -12.10
CA SER A 50 10.86 22.45 -12.69
C SER A 50 10.09 21.62 -11.66
N LEU A 51 8.77 21.56 -11.80
CA LEU A 51 7.92 20.77 -10.92
C LEU A 51 8.01 19.28 -11.25
N LEU A 52 8.80 18.55 -10.45
CA LEU A 52 8.94 17.11 -10.60
C LEU A 52 7.80 16.35 -9.88
N LYS A 53 6.79 15.92 -10.63
CA LYS A 53 5.72 15.02 -10.13
C LYS A 53 6.14 13.56 -10.21
N ASN A 54 5.62 12.72 -9.32
CA ASN A 54 5.88 11.27 -9.32
C ASN A 54 7.37 10.88 -9.29
N ALA A 55 8.18 11.60 -8.50
CA ALA A 55 9.56 11.22 -8.22
C ALA A 55 9.75 10.73 -6.79
N ARG A 56 10.86 10.02 -6.59
CA ARG A 56 11.38 9.61 -5.29
C ARG A 56 12.73 10.26 -5.11
N VAL A 57 12.88 11.05 -4.05
CA VAL A 57 14.16 11.61 -3.60
C VAL A 57 14.63 10.79 -2.40
N ARG A 58 15.78 10.13 -2.52
CA ARG A 58 16.45 9.40 -1.42
C ARG A 58 17.96 9.50 -1.57
N ARG A 59 18.67 9.80 -0.48
CA ARG A 59 20.16 9.90 -0.45
C ARG A 59 20.68 10.82 -1.57
N ASP A 60 20.05 11.99 -1.70
CA ASP A 60 20.37 13.00 -2.73
C ASP A 60 20.30 12.49 -4.18
N LYS A 61 19.66 11.33 -4.41
CA LYS A 61 19.35 10.81 -5.72
C LYS A 61 17.87 10.96 -6.00
N THR A 62 17.59 11.68 -7.09
CA THR A 62 16.25 11.83 -7.63
C THR A 62 16.02 10.72 -8.64
N THR A 63 15.02 9.88 -8.38
CA THR A 63 14.65 8.74 -9.25
C THR A 63 13.17 8.84 -9.60
N ARG A 64 12.76 8.25 -10.72
CA ARG A 64 11.33 8.06 -11.00
C ARG A 64 10.71 7.27 -9.85
N ARG A 65 9.58 7.72 -9.30
CA ARG A 65 8.82 6.93 -8.33
C ARG A 65 8.44 5.64 -9.05
N PHE A 66 8.76 4.48 -8.47
CA PHE A 66 8.34 3.19 -9.01
C PHE A 66 6.83 3.23 -9.24
N GLY A 67 6.43 3.40 -10.50
CA GLY A 67 5.04 3.35 -10.92
C GLY A 67 4.66 1.88 -10.99
N LYS A 68 3.67 1.46 -10.20
CA LYS A 68 2.99 0.20 -10.47
C LYS A 68 1.95 0.51 -11.57
N SER A 69 2.34 0.38 -12.84
CA SER A 69 1.43 0.62 -13.97
C SER A 69 0.58 -0.59 -14.36
N SER A 70 0.76 -1.73 -13.70
CA SER A 70 -0.13 -2.88 -13.88
C SER A 70 -1.17 -2.88 -12.76
N TYR A 71 -2.35 -2.28 -13.01
CA TYR A 71 -3.59 -2.68 -12.32
C TYR A 71 -4.03 -4.06 -12.84
N LEU A 72 -3.10 -5.01 -12.88
CA LEU A 72 -3.40 -6.41 -13.02
C LEU A 72 -3.73 -6.94 -11.63
N PRO A 73 -4.79 -7.76 -11.51
CA PRO A 73 -5.65 -8.22 -12.59
C PRO A 73 -6.72 -7.22 -13.04
N THR A 74 -7.08 -7.27 -14.32
CA THR A 74 -8.20 -6.49 -14.90
C THR A 74 -9.45 -6.64 -14.05
N LYS A 75 -10.03 -5.52 -13.63
CA LYS A 75 -11.22 -5.50 -12.78
C LYS A 75 -12.36 -6.35 -13.41
N PRO A 76 -13.10 -7.16 -12.63
CA PRO A 76 -14.13 -8.06 -13.19
C PRO A 76 -15.26 -7.32 -13.88
N ASP A 77 -15.73 -6.22 -13.27
CA ASP A 77 -16.88 -5.46 -13.73
C ASP A 77 -16.86 -4.03 -13.16
N SER A 78 -17.73 -3.16 -13.65
CA SER A 78 -17.83 -1.76 -13.21
C SER A 78 -18.76 -1.54 -12.00
N ASN A 79 -19.29 -2.59 -11.38
CA ASN A 79 -20.24 -2.46 -10.27
C ASN A 79 -19.60 -1.81 -9.04
N ALA A 80 -20.46 -1.11 -8.27
CA ALA A 80 -20.10 -0.50 -7.00
C ALA A 80 -19.62 -1.57 -6.01
N VAL A 81 -18.39 -1.40 -5.52
CA VAL A 81 -17.79 -2.28 -4.52
C VAL A 81 -18.33 -1.91 -3.16
N ARG A 82 -18.96 -2.87 -2.48
CA ARG A 82 -19.51 -2.68 -1.14
C ARG A 82 -18.46 -2.94 -0.07
N ARG A 83 -17.65 -3.99 -0.26
CA ARG A 83 -16.55 -4.34 0.62
C ARG A 83 -15.41 -4.89 -0.20
N LEU A 84 -14.19 -4.51 0.17
CA LEU A 84 -12.95 -5.01 -0.38
C LEU A 84 -12.00 -5.25 0.77
N PHE A 85 -11.49 -6.46 0.92
CA PHE A 85 -10.57 -6.79 2.00
C PHE A 85 -9.62 -7.91 1.58
N ASP A 86 -8.49 -7.97 2.27
CA ASP A 86 -7.50 -9.03 2.09
C ASP A 86 -7.75 -10.12 3.14
N PHE A 87 -7.63 -11.38 2.72
CA PHE A 87 -7.86 -12.56 3.51
C PHE A 87 -6.69 -13.52 3.31
N LYS A 88 -6.13 -14.00 4.41
CA LYS A 88 -5.04 -14.97 4.40
C LYS A 88 -5.61 -16.35 4.67
N LEU A 89 -5.37 -17.29 3.76
CA LEU A 89 -5.69 -18.70 3.94
C LEU A 89 -4.39 -19.46 4.20
N GLY A 90 -4.26 -20.08 5.37
CA GLY A 90 -3.03 -20.75 5.78
C GLY A 90 -1.85 -19.77 5.91
N GLU A 91 -0.65 -20.22 5.58
CA GLU A 91 0.58 -19.46 5.82
C GLU A 91 1.01 -18.57 4.64
N THR A 92 0.79 -19.03 3.41
CA THR A 92 1.37 -18.43 2.20
C THR A 92 0.34 -17.90 1.21
N THR A 93 -0.94 -18.27 1.36
CA THR A 93 -1.97 -17.91 0.40
C THR A 93 -2.70 -16.65 0.83
N PHE A 94 -2.66 -15.64 -0.04
CA PHE A 94 -3.34 -14.35 0.19
C PHE A 94 -4.34 -14.12 -0.93
N TYR A 95 -5.59 -13.91 -0.54
CA TYR A 95 -6.67 -13.58 -1.44
C TYR A 95 -7.16 -12.16 -1.15
N ARG A 96 -7.47 -11.41 -2.20
CA ARG A 96 -8.25 -10.18 -2.10
C ARG A 96 -9.66 -10.47 -2.53
N ILE A 97 -10.63 -10.16 -1.67
CA ILE A 97 -12.05 -10.46 -1.90
C ILE A 97 -12.81 -9.16 -2.12
N ARG A 98 -13.59 -9.15 -3.19
CA ARG A 98 -14.44 -8.05 -3.65
C ARG A 98 -15.90 -8.49 -3.58
N ILE A 99 -16.68 -7.77 -2.80
CA ILE A 99 -18.12 -7.99 -2.67
C ILE A 99 -18.88 -6.86 -3.35
N THR A 100 -19.78 -7.22 -4.26
CA THR A 100 -20.70 -6.31 -4.94
C THR A 100 -22.14 -6.77 -4.71
N ALA A 101 -23.12 -5.97 -5.14
CA ALA A 101 -24.52 -6.40 -5.10
C ALA A 101 -24.84 -7.53 -6.09
N ALA A 102 -24.04 -7.68 -7.16
CA ALA A 102 -24.26 -8.67 -8.22
C ALA A 102 -23.53 -9.99 -7.96
N GLY A 103 -22.54 -10.01 -7.08
CA GLY A 103 -21.75 -11.20 -6.79
C GLY A 103 -20.46 -10.92 -6.05
N ILE A 104 -19.75 -12.00 -5.72
CA ILE A 104 -18.49 -11.99 -4.99
C ILE A 104 -17.38 -12.51 -5.91
N HIS A 105 -16.28 -11.77 -5.98
CA HIS A 105 -15.09 -12.17 -6.70
C HIS A 105 -13.91 -12.19 -5.75
N PHE A 106 -12.93 -13.04 -6.00
CA PHE A 106 -11.66 -13.05 -5.29
C PHE A 106 -10.49 -13.13 -6.27
N THR A 107 -9.31 -12.73 -5.82
CA THR A 107 -8.07 -12.80 -6.61
C THR A 107 -6.87 -13.13 -5.74
N ASP A 108 -5.96 -13.93 -6.28
CA ASP A 108 -4.62 -14.21 -5.75
C ASP A 108 -3.56 -13.21 -6.25
N GLY A 109 -3.98 -12.22 -7.05
CA GLY A 109 -3.12 -11.24 -7.71
C GLY A 109 -2.87 -11.54 -9.19
N ALA A 110 -3.25 -12.71 -9.71
CA ALA A 110 -3.08 -13.06 -11.13
C ALA A 110 -4.35 -12.80 -11.95
N SER A 111 -5.51 -13.24 -11.46
CA SER A 111 -6.82 -13.05 -12.12
C SER A 111 -7.94 -12.94 -11.09
N TRP A 112 -9.06 -12.32 -11.47
CA TRP A 112 -10.26 -12.35 -10.66
C TRP A 112 -11.11 -13.56 -11.00
N THR A 113 -11.52 -14.30 -9.97
CA THR A 113 -12.40 -15.46 -10.08
C THR A 113 -13.72 -15.14 -9.38
N ALA A 114 -14.84 -15.39 -10.06
CA ALA A 114 -16.17 -15.28 -9.46
C ALA A 114 -16.46 -16.51 -8.58
N LEU A 115 -17.04 -16.29 -7.40
CA LEU A 115 -17.58 -17.39 -6.59
C LEU A 115 -18.93 -17.82 -7.14
N THR A 116 -19.13 -19.14 -7.24
CA THR A 116 -20.38 -19.73 -7.72
C THR A 116 -21.35 -19.92 -6.57
N GLY A 117 -22.58 -19.47 -6.74
CA GLY A 117 -23.64 -19.54 -5.75
C GLY A 117 -24.41 -18.23 -5.67
N THR A 118 -25.61 -18.28 -5.12
CA THR A 118 -26.53 -17.14 -5.10
C THR A 118 -26.89 -16.77 -3.67
N PHE A 119 -26.95 -15.47 -3.41
CA PHE A 119 -27.65 -14.94 -2.25
C PHE A 119 -29.02 -14.45 -2.71
N SER A 120 -30.04 -14.76 -1.93
CA SER A 120 -31.40 -14.21 -2.08
C SER A 120 -31.46 -12.73 -1.69
N GLY A 121 -30.43 -12.25 -0.98
CA GLY A 121 -30.27 -10.87 -0.52
C GLY A 121 -28.85 -10.32 -0.70
N ARG A 122 -28.66 -9.04 -0.41
CA ARG A 122 -27.34 -8.40 -0.52
C ARG A 122 -26.49 -8.70 0.71
N PRO A 123 -25.22 -9.13 0.58
CA PRO A 123 -24.32 -9.29 1.71
C PRO A 123 -24.22 -8.01 2.55
N THR A 124 -24.51 -8.13 3.85
CA THR A 124 -24.50 -7.02 4.82
C THR A 124 -23.22 -7.02 5.64
N ASP A 125 -22.73 -8.20 6.02
CA ASP A 125 -21.55 -8.33 6.87
C ASP A 125 -20.75 -9.61 6.59
N VAL A 126 -19.47 -9.59 6.97
CA VAL A 126 -18.51 -10.69 6.77
C VAL A 126 -17.58 -10.78 7.97
N ALA A 127 -17.40 -12.01 8.47
CA ALA A 127 -16.44 -12.34 9.51
C ALA A 127 -15.54 -13.51 9.08
N THR A 128 -14.34 -13.54 9.64
CA THR A 128 -13.44 -14.69 9.54
C THR A 128 -13.50 -15.46 10.86
N VAL A 129 -13.86 -16.74 10.80
CA VAL A 129 -13.94 -17.63 11.98
C VAL A 129 -13.21 -18.92 11.66
N LEU A 130 -12.17 -19.26 12.45
CA LEU A 130 -11.33 -20.45 12.25
C LEU A 130 -10.81 -20.60 10.80
N GLY A 131 -10.42 -19.50 10.16
CA GLY A 131 -9.95 -19.51 8.78
C GLY A 131 -11.04 -19.71 7.72
N THR A 132 -12.32 -19.71 8.11
CA THR A 132 -13.46 -19.73 7.19
C THR A 132 -14.07 -18.34 7.10
N LEU A 133 -14.38 -17.88 5.89
CA LEU A 133 -15.12 -16.65 5.66
C LEU A 133 -16.61 -16.92 5.75
N VAL A 134 -17.29 -16.23 6.65
CA VAL A 134 -18.73 -16.33 6.86
C VAL A 134 -19.38 -15.01 6.47
N VAL A 135 -20.46 -15.09 5.70
CA VAL A 135 -21.21 -13.96 5.17
C VAL A 135 -22.64 -13.98 5.67
N ALA A 136 -23.09 -12.82 6.13
CA ALA A 136 -24.45 -12.53 6.53
C ALA A 136 -25.13 -11.61 5.52
N ASN A 137 -26.44 -11.77 5.35
CA ASN A 137 -27.27 -10.88 4.52
C ASN A 137 -28.66 -10.59 5.10
N GLY A 138 -29.01 -11.18 6.24
CA GLY A 138 -30.29 -11.01 6.92
C GLY A 138 -31.48 -11.77 6.30
N ILE A 139 -31.29 -12.54 5.23
CA ILE A 139 -32.36 -13.27 4.53
C ILE A 139 -32.03 -14.76 4.45
N ASP A 140 -30.88 -15.08 3.87
CA ASP A 140 -30.38 -16.43 3.80
C ASP A 140 -29.77 -16.84 5.14
N ARG A 141 -29.70 -18.16 5.36
CA ARG A 141 -28.84 -18.73 6.40
C ARG A 141 -27.40 -18.25 6.20
N LEU A 142 -26.65 -18.14 7.30
CA LEU A 142 -25.23 -17.78 7.22
C LEU A 142 -24.53 -18.68 6.20
N ARG A 143 -23.87 -18.04 5.23
CA ARG A 143 -23.16 -18.71 4.15
C ARG A 143 -21.67 -18.68 4.43
N LYS A 144 -20.95 -19.72 4.01
CA LYS A 144 -19.49 -19.73 3.95
C LYS A 144 -19.01 -19.48 2.53
N LEU A 145 -17.89 -18.78 2.41
CA LEU A 145 -17.15 -18.63 1.16
C LEU A 145 -16.01 -19.64 1.14
N ASP A 146 -16.06 -20.59 0.23
CA ASP A 146 -14.98 -21.52 -0.03
C ASP A 146 -14.19 -21.04 -1.26
N LEU A 147 -12.99 -20.53 -1.01
CA LEU A 147 -12.14 -19.94 -2.05
C LEU A 147 -11.39 -21.01 -2.87
N ASP A 148 -11.13 -22.17 -2.29
CA ASP A 148 -10.46 -23.28 -2.98
C ASP A 148 -11.46 -24.01 -3.87
N ALA A 149 -12.67 -24.29 -3.35
CA ALA A 149 -13.76 -24.86 -4.15
C ALA A 149 -14.46 -23.84 -5.07
N LYS A 150 -14.21 -22.54 -4.86
CA LYS A 150 -14.81 -21.42 -5.62
C LYS A 150 -16.33 -21.34 -5.49
N THR A 151 -16.86 -21.66 -4.31
CA THR A 151 -18.31 -21.73 -4.07
C THR A 151 -18.77 -20.93 -2.86
N ILE A 152 -20.04 -20.55 -2.90
CA ILE A 152 -20.82 -20.07 -1.76
C ILE A 152 -21.74 -21.21 -1.35
N SER A 153 -21.67 -21.61 -0.09
CA SER A 153 -22.51 -22.68 0.45
C SER A 153 -23.04 -22.32 1.83
N ASP A 154 -24.01 -23.07 2.34
CA ASP A 154 -24.45 -22.92 3.73
C ASP A 154 -23.29 -23.20 4.69
N LEU A 155 -23.18 -22.38 5.73
CA LEU A 155 -22.26 -22.64 6.83
C LEU A 155 -22.58 -23.99 7.50
N GLY A 156 -23.87 -24.35 7.54
CA GLY A 156 -24.37 -25.64 8.00
C GLY A 156 -25.89 -25.69 7.95
N THR A 157 -26.46 -26.88 8.20
CA THR A 157 -27.92 -27.11 8.14
C THR A 157 -28.70 -26.42 9.25
N ILE A 158 -28.03 -26.05 10.34
CA ILE A 158 -28.63 -25.41 11.54
C ILE A 158 -28.31 -23.92 11.66
N ALA A 159 -27.54 -23.35 10.73
CA ALA A 159 -27.13 -21.95 10.83
C ALA A 159 -28.35 -21.03 10.64
N PRO A 160 -28.62 -20.08 11.57
CA PRO A 160 -29.75 -19.18 11.44
C PRO A 160 -29.49 -18.12 10.35
N PRO A 161 -30.54 -17.50 9.80
CA PRO A 161 -30.39 -16.24 9.09
C PRO A 161 -30.02 -15.14 10.08
N SER A 162 -29.12 -14.23 9.67
CA SER A 162 -28.65 -13.14 10.51
C SER A 162 -28.13 -11.99 9.65
N LYS A 163 -28.22 -10.77 10.17
CA LYS A 163 -27.82 -9.55 9.46
C LYS A 163 -26.37 -9.16 9.75
N TYR A 164 -25.88 -9.45 10.94
CA TYR A 164 -24.50 -9.18 11.34
C TYR A 164 -23.83 -10.45 11.82
N VAL A 165 -22.55 -10.63 11.51
CA VAL A 165 -21.85 -11.85 11.90
C VAL A 165 -20.51 -11.50 12.50
N THR A 166 -20.17 -12.21 13.58
CA THR A 166 -18.87 -12.11 14.21
C THR A 166 -18.38 -13.48 14.67
N GLY A 167 -17.08 -13.59 14.88
CA GLY A 167 -16.48 -14.75 15.53
C GLY A 167 -16.38 -14.51 17.03
N PHE A 168 -16.80 -15.47 17.84
CA PHE A 168 -16.58 -15.45 19.29
C PHE A 168 -16.28 -16.85 19.80
N SER A 169 -15.14 -17.01 20.50
CA SER A 169 -14.74 -18.27 21.13
C SER A 169 -14.90 -19.49 20.19
N GLU A 170 -14.25 -19.45 19.03
CA GLU A 170 -14.27 -20.52 18.00
C GLU A 170 -15.65 -20.77 17.37
N ARG A 171 -16.63 -19.90 17.61
CA ARG A 171 -17.99 -20.02 17.09
C ARG A 171 -18.35 -18.83 16.24
N VAL A 172 -19.32 -19.06 15.36
CA VAL A 172 -19.98 -18.01 14.59
C VAL A 172 -21.16 -17.51 15.42
N VAL A 173 -21.23 -16.20 15.64
CA VAL A 173 -22.31 -15.52 16.34
C VAL A 173 -22.99 -14.57 15.37
N GLY A 174 -24.30 -14.72 15.23
CA GLY A 174 -25.14 -13.85 14.41
C GLY A 174 -26.01 -12.93 15.27
N ALA A 175 -26.25 -11.71 14.79
CA ALA A 175 -27.23 -10.75 15.33
C ALA A 175 -28.14 -10.19 14.22
#